data_AF-A0A7W5XJQ8-F1
#
_entry.id   AF-A0A7W5XJQ8-F1
#
_cell.length_a   1.000
_cell.length_b   1.000
_cell.length_c   1.000
_cell.angle_alpha   90.00
_cell.angle_beta   90.00
_cell.angle_gamma   90.00
#
_symmetry.space_group_name_H-M   'P 1'
#
loop_
_entity.id
_entity.type
_entity.pdbx_description
1 polymer ?
#
loop_
_entity_poly.entity_id
_entity_poly.type
_entity_poly.pdbx_seq_one_letter_code
_entity_poly.pdbx_strand_id
1 'polypeptide(L)'
;MTDSKPNRVTYAERQNKYCHQLLRNTIRLRKGMKWSDGQPYTTADVKFWYDTILTDKRVAVNGQGHWKTSGKPAELKIVDEQTFKVIFPKPNGMFALQVAWANSDHTTRCPKHYLEQFHIDYNPKADELAKQRGFESWIAAFQSASGFQDDNAFFLNSSKKPCLHAWMFTVAPGENTERAIAERNPFYWKVDTEGNQLPYMDRIVYQMVADPQVLLLKAMQGDRPDGPVHRNTKQQVGAL
;
A
#
# COMPACT_ATOMS: atom_id res chain seq x y z
N MET A 1 -52.79 20.39 23.86
CA MET A 1 -52.45 19.97 22.48
C MET A 1 -50.95 20.09 22.30
N THR A 2 -50.22 19.00 22.42
CA THR A 2 -48.87 18.83 21.84
C THR A 2 -48.57 17.33 21.83
N ASP A 3 -49.06 16.65 20.79
CA ASP A 3 -48.79 15.24 20.52
C ASP A 3 -47.37 15.11 19.95
N SER A 4 -46.36 14.97 20.82
CA SER A 4 -44.99 14.68 20.41
C SER A 4 -44.79 13.16 20.32
N LYS A 5 -45.17 12.56 19.18
CA LYS A 5 -44.84 11.16 18.91
C LYS A 5 -43.32 10.99 18.77
N PRO A 6 -42.68 10.05 19.48
CA PRO A 6 -41.26 9.75 19.26
C PRO A 6 -41.09 9.09 17.89
N ASN A 7 -40.15 9.61 17.08
CA ASN A 7 -39.74 9.02 15.80
C ASN A 7 -39.22 7.58 16.00
N ARG A 8 -40.13 6.60 16.01
CA ARG A 8 -39.79 5.17 16.02
C ARG A 8 -39.43 4.75 14.61
N VAL A 9 -38.16 4.92 14.24
CA VAL A 9 -37.61 4.26 13.05
C VAL A 9 -37.77 2.75 13.24
N THR A 10 -38.56 2.12 12.38
CA THR A 10 -38.87 0.70 12.47
C THR A 10 -37.59 -0.14 12.30
N TYR A 11 -37.59 -1.37 12.82
CA TYR A 11 -36.46 -2.29 12.63
C TYR A 11 -36.18 -2.53 11.14
N ALA A 12 -37.23 -2.64 10.33
CA ALA A 12 -37.13 -2.79 8.87
C ALA A 12 -36.47 -1.60 8.19
N GLU A 13 -36.78 -0.36 8.57
CA GLU A 13 -36.13 0.85 8.03
C GLU A 13 -34.66 0.95 8.43
N ARG A 14 -34.32 0.55 9.67
CA ARG A 14 -32.92 0.44 10.11
C ARG A 14 -32.19 -0.62 9.29
N GLN A 15 -32.74 -1.83 9.18
CA GLN A 15 -32.17 -2.91 8.37
C GLN A 15 -32.01 -2.50 6.90
N ASN A 16 -32.98 -1.79 6.31
CA ASN A 16 -32.90 -1.32 4.95
C ASN A 16 -31.79 -0.26 4.77
N LYS A 17 -31.67 0.69 5.72
CA LYS A 17 -30.57 1.67 5.72
C LYS A 17 -29.19 1.00 5.86
N TYR A 18 -29.07 -0.02 6.72
CA TYR A 18 -27.85 -0.81 6.85
C TYR A 18 -27.55 -1.59 5.57
N CYS A 19 -28.53 -2.29 4.99
CA CYS A 19 -28.38 -2.98 3.70
C CYS A 19 -27.94 -2.03 2.58
N HIS A 20 -28.50 -0.82 2.51
CA HIS A 20 -28.07 0.21 1.55
C HIS A 20 -26.64 0.70 1.79
N GLN A 21 -26.18 0.82 3.04
CA GLN A 21 -24.79 1.14 3.36
C GLN A 21 -23.83 -0.01 2.99
N LEU A 22 -24.25 -1.26 3.18
CA LEU A 22 -23.48 -2.44 2.79
C LEU A 22 -23.40 -2.64 1.26
N LEU A 23 -24.28 -2.00 0.51
CA LEU A 23 -24.24 -1.94 -0.95
C LEU A 23 -23.35 -0.80 -1.46
N ARG A 24 -23.21 0.30 -0.71
CA ARG A 24 -22.56 1.53 -1.17
C ARG A 24 -21.62 2.08 -0.10
N ASN A 25 -20.33 1.84 -0.28
CA ASN A 25 -19.29 2.36 0.60
C ASN A 25 -18.69 3.62 -0.02
N THR A 26 -18.65 4.73 0.73
CA THR A 26 -17.96 5.96 0.31
C THR A 26 -16.66 6.07 1.08
N ILE A 27 -15.54 6.12 0.37
CA ILE A 27 -14.20 6.22 0.94
C ILE A 27 -13.63 7.59 0.60
N ARG A 28 -13.04 8.25 1.61
CA ARG A 28 -12.34 9.52 1.47
C ARG A 28 -10.87 9.33 1.81
N LEU A 29 -10.02 9.56 0.82
CA LEU A 29 -8.58 9.65 0.96
C LEU A 29 -8.21 10.91 1.75
N ARG A 30 -7.06 10.87 2.43
CA ARG A 30 -6.57 12.02 3.19
C ARG A 30 -5.98 13.04 2.22
N LYS A 31 -6.49 14.27 2.29
CA LYS A 31 -6.03 15.39 1.46
C LYS A 31 -4.52 15.63 1.66
N GLY A 32 -3.81 15.84 0.54
CA GLY A 32 -2.39 16.21 0.54
C GLY A 32 -1.42 15.05 0.74
N MET A 33 -1.90 13.80 0.71
CA MET A 33 -1.02 12.63 0.69
C MET A 33 -0.15 12.62 -0.56
N LYS A 34 1.09 12.16 -0.40
CA LYS A 34 2.07 12.04 -1.47
C LYS A 34 2.74 10.67 -1.39
N TRP A 35 3.11 10.15 -2.54
CA TRP A 35 4.04 9.05 -2.69
C TRP A 35 5.44 9.48 -2.26
N SER A 36 6.33 8.50 -2.05
CA SER A 36 7.68 8.75 -1.57
C SER A 36 8.59 9.54 -2.52
N ASP A 37 8.20 9.68 -3.79
CA ASP A 37 8.84 10.53 -4.79
C ASP A 37 8.22 11.94 -4.87
N GLY A 38 7.26 12.25 -4.00
CA GLY A 38 6.61 13.55 -3.88
C GLY A 38 5.38 13.74 -4.76
N GLN A 39 5.06 12.78 -5.64
CA GLN A 39 3.86 12.82 -6.47
C GLN A 39 2.59 12.67 -5.61
N PRO A 40 1.47 13.34 -5.94
CA PRO A 40 0.25 13.27 -5.15
C PRO A 40 -0.38 11.87 -5.20
N TYR A 41 -0.89 11.40 -4.05
CA TYR A 41 -1.70 10.20 -3.97
C TYR A 41 -3.19 10.57 -4.09
N THR A 42 -3.87 10.02 -5.09
CA THR A 42 -5.24 10.42 -5.45
C THR A 42 -6.10 9.22 -5.84
N THR A 43 -7.38 9.49 -6.11
CA THR A 43 -8.31 8.50 -6.68
C THR A 43 -7.87 7.99 -8.06
N ALA A 44 -6.97 8.68 -8.76
CA ALA A 44 -6.40 8.20 -10.02
C ALA A 44 -5.55 6.93 -9.83
N ASP A 45 -4.81 6.82 -8.73
CA ASP A 45 -4.03 5.63 -8.37
C ASP A 45 -4.96 4.44 -8.08
N VAL A 46 -6.04 4.69 -7.33
CA VAL A 46 -7.07 3.70 -7.02
C VAL A 46 -7.77 3.21 -8.29
N LYS A 47 -8.11 4.12 -9.21
CA LYS A 47 -8.73 3.75 -10.48
C LYS A 47 -7.77 2.98 -11.38
N PHE A 48 -6.51 3.39 -11.45
CA PHE A 48 -5.50 2.67 -12.21
C PHE A 48 -5.35 1.23 -11.70
N TRP A 49 -5.26 1.03 -10.38
CA TRP A 49 -5.27 -0.30 -9.78
C TRP A 49 -6.52 -1.11 -10.14
N TYR A 50 -7.69 -0.49 -10.03
CA TYR A 50 -8.96 -1.15 -10.35
C TYR A 50 -8.99 -1.63 -11.81
N ASP A 51 -8.63 -0.76 -12.75
CA ASP A 51 -8.67 -1.07 -14.18
C ASP A 51 -7.64 -2.15 -14.56
N THR A 52 -6.38 -1.97 -14.12
CA THR A 52 -5.22 -2.75 -14.61
C THR A 52 -4.92 -4.01 -13.83
N ILE A 53 -5.41 -4.14 -12.59
CA ILE A 53 -5.10 -5.28 -11.72
C ILE A 53 -6.37 -6.01 -11.30
N LEU A 54 -7.39 -5.29 -10.83
CA LEU A 54 -8.60 -5.95 -10.35
C LEU A 54 -9.46 -6.48 -11.50
N THR A 55 -9.61 -5.69 -12.58
CA THR A 55 -10.52 -6.02 -13.69
C THR A 55 -9.84 -6.51 -14.96
N ASP A 56 -8.55 -6.22 -15.17
CA ASP A 56 -7.81 -6.74 -16.32
C ASP A 56 -7.53 -8.24 -16.15
N LYS A 57 -8.08 -9.05 -17.06
CA LYS A 57 -7.89 -10.50 -17.04
C LYS A 57 -6.51 -10.94 -17.57
N ARG A 58 -5.78 -10.06 -18.29
CA ARG A 58 -4.43 -10.33 -18.80
C ARG A 58 -3.42 -10.34 -17.65
N VAL A 59 -3.58 -9.42 -16.71
CA VAL A 59 -2.76 -9.30 -15.50
C VAL A 59 -3.40 -10.13 -14.39
N ALA A 60 -3.29 -11.45 -14.49
CA ALA A 60 -3.90 -12.37 -13.53
C ALA A 60 -3.23 -12.23 -12.14
N VAL A 61 -3.83 -11.47 -11.23
CA VAL A 61 -3.41 -11.34 -9.83
C VAL A 61 -4.39 -12.07 -8.92
N ASN A 62 -3.88 -12.97 -8.09
CA ASN A 62 -4.69 -13.67 -7.10
C ASN A 62 -5.02 -12.75 -5.91
N GLY A 63 -6.20 -12.93 -5.33
CA GLY A 63 -6.64 -12.17 -4.15
C GLY A 63 -7.82 -11.21 -4.42
N GLN A 64 -8.02 -10.27 -3.50
CA GLN A 64 -9.02 -9.20 -3.62
C GLN A 64 -10.49 -9.69 -3.71
N GLY A 65 -10.78 -10.87 -3.16
CA GLY A 65 -12.14 -11.41 -3.11
C GLY A 65 -13.13 -10.49 -2.39
N HIS A 66 -12.66 -9.63 -1.49
CA HIS A 66 -13.47 -8.63 -0.80
C HIS A 66 -14.01 -7.53 -1.72
N TRP A 67 -13.41 -7.32 -2.90
CA TRP A 67 -13.93 -6.46 -3.97
C TRP A 67 -14.92 -7.17 -4.89
N LYS A 68 -15.26 -8.45 -4.63
CA LYS A 68 -16.18 -9.25 -5.45
C LYS A 68 -17.34 -9.75 -4.61
N THR A 69 -18.54 -9.71 -5.16
CA THR A 69 -19.73 -10.38 -4.57
C THR A 69 -20.37 -11.28 -5.62
N SER A 70 -20.59 -12.55 -5.28
CA SER A 70 -21.09 -13.56 -6.23
C SER A 70 -20.28 -13.61 -7.53
N GLY A 71 -18.95 -13.52 -7.45
CA GLY A 71 -18.03 -13.59 -8.59
C GLY A 71 -17.95 -12.33 -9.46
N LYS A 72 -18.76 -11.30 -9.19
CA LYS A 72 -18.72 -10.02 -9.92
C LYS A 72 -17.96 -8.97 -9.11
N PRO A 73 -17.02 -8.20 -9.72
CA PRO A 73 -16.38 -7.09 -9.04
C PRO A 73 -17.39 -6.00 -8.69
N ALA A 74 -17.14 -5.31 -7.59
CA ALA A 74 -17.86 -4.10 -7.21
C ALA A 74 -17.53 -2.98 -8.20
N GLU A 75 -18.51 -2.14 -8.51
CA GLU A 75 -18.27 -0.97 -9.35
C GLU A 75 -17.52 0.11 -8.57
N LEU A 76 -16.41 0.59 -9.12
CA LEU A 76 -15.69 1.75 -8.64
C LEU A 76 -16.21 3.02 -9.32
N LYS A 77 -16.76 3.95 -8.53
CA LYS A 77 -17.19 5.27 -9.00
C LYS A 77 -16.35 6.37 -8.36
N ILE A 78 -15.56 7.07 -9.17
CA ILE A 78 -14.82 8.25 -8.73
C ILE A 78 -15.79 9.43 -8.58
N VAL A 79 -15.71 10.11 -7.44
CA VAL A 79 -16.52 11.30 -7.14
C VAL A 79 -15.68 12.56 -7.33
N ASP A 80 -14.48 12.56 -6.78
CA ASP A 80 -13.49 13.64 -6.91
C ASP A 80 -12.06 13.09 -6.70
N GLU A 81 -11.06 13.97 -6.65
CA GLU A 81 -9.64 13.61 -6.50
C GLU A 81 -9.32 12.81 -5.23
N GLN A 82 -10.15 12.93 -4.18
CA GLN A 82 -9.93 12.29 -2.88
C GLN A 82 -11.09 11.39 -2.46
N THR A 83 -12.18 11.32 -3.23
CA THR A 83 -13.38 10.57 -2.86
C THR A 83 -13.78 9.59 -3.96
N PHE A 84 -14.00 8.34 -3.57
CA PHE A 84 -14.56 7.32 -4.44
C PHE A 84 -15.63 6.51 -3.72
N LYS A 85 -16.47 5.85 -4.51
CA LYS A 85 -17.54 4.97 -4.05
C LYS A 85 -17.31 3.56 -4.58
N VAL A 86 -17.57 2.58 -3.73
CA VAL A 86 -17.55 1.16 -4.07
C VAL A 86 -18.98 0.65 -3.96
N ILE A 87 -19.52 0.20 -5.09
CA ILE A 87 -20.92 -0.19 -5.23
C ILE A 87 -20.98 -1.69 -5.51
N PHE A 88 -21.49 -2.44 -4.54
CA PHE A 88 -21.61 -3.89 -4.67
C PHE A 88 -22.95 -4.31 -5.27
N PRO A 89 -22.96 -5.33 -6.15
CA PRO A 89 -24.20 -5.97 -6.61
C PRO A 89 -25.03 -6.60 -5.49
N LYS A 90 -24.40 -7.06 -4.40
CA LYS A 90 -25.05 -7.59 -3.20
C LYS A 90 -24.40 -7.01 -1.94
N PRO A 91 -25.11 -6.91 -0.80
CA PRO A 91 -24.52 -6.38 0.43
C PRO A 91 -23.24 -7.10 0.81
N ASN A 92 -22.15 -6.36 1.04
CA ASN A 92 -20.90 -6.91 1.55
C ASN A 92 -20.54 -6.29 2.90
N GLY A 93 -21.00 -6.94 3.97
CA GLY A 93 -20.77 -6.54 5.37
C GLY A 93 -19.29 -6.46 5.75
N MET A 94 -18.46 -7.29 5.13
CA MET A 94 -17.05 -7.44 5.51
C MET A 94 -16.12 -6.47 4.79
N PHE A 95 -16.61 -5.74 3.78
CA PHE A 95 -15.77 -4.90 2.94
C PHE A 95 -14.93 -3.89 3.73
N ALA A 96 -15.55 -3.16 4.67
CA ALA A 96 -14.88 -2.15 5.46
C ALA A 96 -13.78 -2.72 6.37
N LEU A 97 -13.96 -3.95 6.88
CA LEU A 97 -12.94 -4.62 7.69
C LEU A 97 -11.82 -5.18 6.80
N GLN A 98 -12.18 -5.77 5.66
CA GLN A 98 -11.21 -6.41 4.77
C GLN A 98 -10.31 -5.39 4.05
N VAL A 99 -10.84 -4.23 3.66
CA VAL A 99 -10.02 -3.16 3.06
C VAL A 99 -9.00 -2.58 4.05
N ALA A 100 -9.24 -2.73 5.36
CA ALA A 100 -8.32 -2.32 6.42
C ALA A 100 -7.33 -3.43 6.83
N TRP A 101 -7.44 -4.64 6.27
CA TRP A 101 -6.56 -5.75 6.61
C TRP A 101 -5.21 -5.62 5.89
N ALA A 102 -4.12 -5.91 6.60
CA ALA A 102 -2.74 -5.72 6.14
C ALA A 102 -2.37 -6.44 4.82
N ASN A 103 -3.09 -7.50 4.44
CA ASN A 103 -2.85 -8.30 3.23
C ASN A 103 -3.88 -7.99 2.13
N SER A 104 -4.64 -6.90 2.28
CA SER A 104 -5.73 -6.49 1.37
C SER A 104 -5.62 -5.02 0.97
N ASP A 105 -4.52 -4.37 1.32
CA ASP A 105 -4.18 -2.98 1.09
C ASP A 105 -3.77 -2.67 -0.37
N HIS A 106 -4.11 -3.51 -1.35
CA HIS A 106 -3.64 -3.33 -2.73
C HIS A 106 -4.03 -1.98 -3.35
N THR A 107 -5.13 -1.38 -2.86
CA THR A 107 -5.58 -0.02 -3.23
C THR A 107 -4.56 1.08 -2.90
N THR A 108 -3.62 0.83 -1.98
CA THR A 108 -2.56 1.77 -1.57
C THR A 108 -1.17 1.36 -2.08
N ARG A 109 -1.10 0.33 -2.92
CA ARG A 109 0.17 -0.28 -3.39
C ARG A 109 0.57 0.13 -4.82
N CYS A 110 -0.30 0.87 -5.53
CA CYS A 110 -0.23 1.07 -6.97
C CYS A 110 0.01 2.54 -7.36
N PRO A 111 1.26 3.02 -7.42
CA PRO A 111 1.57 4.36 -7.94
C PRO A 111 1.37 4.39 -9.46
N LYS A 112 0.31 5.07 -9.93
CA LYS A 112 -0.06 5.09 -11.35
C LYS A 112 1.09 5.61 -12.22
N HIS A 113 1.65 6.76 -11.87
CA HIS A 113 2.69 7.45 -12.64
C HIS A 113 3.97 6.64 -12.83
N TYR A 114 4.25 5.71 -11.92
CA TYR A 114 5.37 4.78 -12.07
C TYR A 114 4.97 3.53 -12.85
N LEU A 115 3.81 2.94 -12.58
CA LEU A 115 3.42 1.64 -13.15
C LEU A 115 2.86 1.72 -14.57
N GLU A 116 2.34 2.88 -15.00
CA GLU A 116 1.78 3.06 -16.33
C GLU A 116 2.79 2.83 -17.46
N GLN A 117 4.09 3.05 -17.20
CA GLN A 117 5.15 2.78 -18.19
C GLN A 117 5.29 1.29 -18.54
N PHE A 118 4.84 0.38 -17.67
CA PHE A 118 4.94 -1.07 -17.86
C PHE A 118 3.64 -1.68 -18.40
N HIS A 119 2.58 -0.89 -18.56
CA HIS A 119 1.28 -1.39 -18.98
C HIS A 119 0.98 -1.00 -20.43
N ILE A 120 0.65 -1.98 -21.28
CA ILE A 120 0.51 -1.76 -22.73
C ILE A 120 -0.55 -0.74 -23.11
N ASP A 121 -1.66 -0.68 -22.36
CA ASP A 121 -2.75 0.28 -22.61
C ASP A 121 -2.35 1.74 -22.35
N TYR A 122 -1.28 1.99 -21.58
CA TYR A 122 -0.80 3.33 -21.22
C TYR A 122 0.53 3.66 -21.92
N ASN A 123 1.35 2.64 -22.19
CA ASN A 123 2.60 2.77 -22.93
C ASN A 123 2.65 1.73 -24.06
N PRO A 124 2.48 2.13 -25.33
CA PRO A 124 2.59 1.23 -26.48
C PRO A 124 3.96 0.55 -26.61
N LYS A 125 5.01 1.10 -25.98
CA LYS A 125 6.36 0.54 -25.95
C LYS A 125 6.62 -0.34 -24.73
N ALA A 126 5.60 -0.71 -23.96
CA ALA A 126 5.76 -1.51 -22.75
C ALA A 126 6.44 -2.86 -23.02
N ASP A 127 6.17 -3.51 -24.15
CA ASP A 127 6.85 -4.77 -24.53
C ASP A 127 8.32 -4.57 -24.89
N GLU A 128 8.67 -3.46 -25.54
CA GLU A 128 10.08 -3.13 -25.82
C GLU A 128 10.83 -2.88 -24.51
N LEU A 129 10.23 -2.11 -23.61
CA LEU A 129 10.78 -1.84 -22.28
C LEU A 129 10.92 -3.12 -21.46
N ALA A 130 9.94 -4.03 -21.54
CA ALA A 130 9.99 -5.32 -20.87
C ALA A 130 11.17 -6.16 -21.36
N LYS A 131 11.37 -6.25 -22.68
CA LYS A 131 12.51 -6.97 -23.28
C LYS A 131 13.85 -6.35 -22.89
N GLN A 132 13.97 -5.02 -22.88
CA GLN A 132 15.18 -4.32 -22.41
C GLN A 132 15.52 -4.65 -20.95
N ARG A 133 14.51 -4.94 -20.14
CA ARG A 133 14.65 -5.34 -18.74
C ARG A 133 14.77 -6.86 -18.54
N GLY A 134 14.83 -7.64 -19.62
CA GLY A 134 14.98 -9.09 -19.57
C GLY A 134 13.68 -9.87 -19.33
N PHE A 135 12.51 -9.24 -19.48
CA PHE A 135 11.22 -9.91 -19.40
C PHE A 135 10.71 -10.34 -20.77
N GLU A 136 9.97 -11.46 -20.81
CA GLU A 136 9.40 -12.00 -22.05
C GLU A 136 8.21 -11.18 -22.60
N SER A 137 7.49 -10.48 -21.71
CA SER A 137 6.32 -9.67 -22.07
C SER A 137 6.11 -8.51 -21.10
N TRP A 138 5.35 -7.51 -21.53
CA TRP A 138 4.90 -6.42 -20.66
C TRP A 138 4.15 -6.94 -19.43
N ILE A 139 3.41 -8.04 -19.54
CA ILE A 139 2.66 -8.65 -18.42
C ILE A 139 3.62 -9.09 -17.33
N ALA A 140 4.69 -9.81 -17.69
CA ALA A 140 5.69 -10.27 -16.74
C ALA A 140 6.43 -9.09 -16.09
N ALA A 141 6.79 -8.08 -16.89
CA ALA A 141 7.43 -6.86 -16.38
C ALA A 141 6.51 -6.09 -15.43
N PHE A 142 5.22 -5.94 -15.77
CA PHE A 142 4.23 -5.25 -14.94
C PHE A 142 3.97 -6.00 -13.63
N GLN A 143 3.83 -7.33 -13.67
CA GLN A 143 3.64 -8.16 -12.48
C GLN A 143 4.86 -8.08 -11.54
N SER A 144 6.07 -8.13 -12.11
CA SER A 144 7.31 -7.97 -11.35
C SER A 144 7.43 -6.57 -10.75
N ALA A 145 7.17 -5.51 -11.53
CA ALA A 145 7.28 -4.13 -11.08
C ALA A 145 6.25 -3.78 -10.00
N SER A 146 5.02 -4.30 -10.13
CA SER A 146 3.93 -4.04 -9.20
C SER A 146 4.03 -4.86 -7.90
N GLY A 147 4.59 -6.07 -7.96
CA GLY A 147 4.89 -6.90 -6.79
C GLY A 147 3.66 -7.52 -6.11
N PHE A 148 2.50 -7.57 -6.75
CA PHE A 148 1.26 -8.05 -6.11
C PHE A 148 1.15 -9.56 -5.90
N GLN A 149 2.03 -10.36 -6.53
CA GLN A 149 1.99 -11.83 -6.42
C GLN A 149 2.68 -12.34 -5.16
N ASP A 150 3.63 -11.58 -4.63
CA ASP A 150 4.49 -11.99 -3.52
C ASP A 150 4.66 -10.81 -2.56
N ASP A 151 4.11 -10.96 -1.35
CA ASP A 151 4.14 -9.91 -0.33
C ASP A 151 5.59 -9.53 0.05
N ASN A 152 6.51 -10.49 0.09
CA ASN A 152 7.91 -10.19 0.38
C ASN A 152 8.49 -9.30 -0.73
N ALA A 153 8.31 -9.66 -2.01
CA ALA A 153 8.76 -8.85 -3.14
C ALA A 153 8.16 -7.44 -3.10
N PHE A 154 6.90 -7.30 -2.70
CA PHE A 154 6.25 -6.00 -2.54
C PHE A 154 6.93 -5.13 -1.46
N PHE A 155 7.17 -5.70 -0.28
CA PHE A 155 7.75 -4.96 0.85
C PHE A 155 9.25 -4.71 0.70
N LEU A 156 9.99 -5.66 0.14
CA LEU A 156 11.39 -5.50 -0.25
C LEU A 156 11.54 -4.37 -1.28
N ASN A 157 10.52 -4.22 -2.14
CA ASN A 157 10.42 -3.12 -3.09
C ASN A 157 11.69 -2.95 -3.93
N SER A 158 12.26 -4.06 -4.41
CA SER A 158 13.52 -4.04 -5.18
C SER A 158 13.41 -3.23 -6.48
N SER A 159 12.19 -3.05 -7.02
CA SER A 159 11.91 -2.14 -8.14
C SER A 159 12.00 -0.65 -7.78
N LYS A 160 12.22 -0.33 -6.49
CA LYS A 160 12.24 1.00 -5.89
C LYS A 160 11.00 1.83 -6.27
N LYS A 161 9.85 1.19 -6.48
CA LYS A 161 8.62 1.90 -6.84
C LYS A 161 8.21 2.83 -5.69
N PRO A 162 7.60 3.99 -6.00
CA PRO A 162 7.11 4.90 -4.99
C PRO A 162 6.16 4.20 -4.00
N CYS A 163 6.27 4.53 -2.72
CA CYS A 163 5.47 3.88 -1.68
C CYS A 163 4.92 4.88 -0.65
N LEU A 164 3.89 4.45 0.09
CA LEU A 164 3.26 5.21 1.18
C LEU A 164 3.76 4.78 2.57
N HIS A 165 4.74 3.87 2.63
CA HIS A 165 5.29 3.33 3.88
C HIS A 165 6.19 4.35 4.58
N ALA A 166 6.44 4.12 5.88
CA ALA A 166 7.28 4.98 6.70
C ALA A 166 8.77 4.90 6.32
N TRP A 167 9.22 3.74 5.84
CA TRP A 167 10.59 3.52 5.38
C TRP A 167 10.60 2.89 3.97
N MET A 168 11.71 3.07 3.27
CA MET A 168 11.98 2.58 1.94
C MET A 168 13.33 1.86 1.95
N PHE A 169 13.40 0.64 1.42
CA PHE A 169 14.68 -0.06 1.29
C PHE A 169 15.58 0.63 0.27
N THR A 170 16.67 1.23 0.74
CA THR A 170 17.78 1.67 -0.12
C THR A 170 18.66 0.49 -0.49
N VAL A 171 18.86 -0.46 0.44
CA VAL A 171 19.45 -1.77 0.20
C VAL A 171 18.46 -2.84 0.66
N ALA A 172 17.83 -3.54 -0.29
CA ALA A 172 16.86 -4.58 0.03
C ALA A 172 17.57 -5.86 0.53
N PRO A 173 16.95 -6.63 1.44
CA PRO A 173 17.40 -7.98 1.75
C PRO A 173 17.67 -8.80 0.48
N GLY A 174 18.89 -9.33 0.36
CA GLY A 174 19.36 -10.06 -0.82
C GLY A 174 20.22 -9.26 -1.80
N GLU A 175 20.19 -7.92 -1.77
CA GLU A 175 21.09 -7.07 -2.57
C GLU A 175 22.51 -7.01 -1.96
N ASN A 176 22.62 -7.23 -0.65
CA ASN A 176 23.87 -7.29 0.09
C ASN A 176 23.80 -8.43 1.12
N THR A 177 24.89 -9.19 1.25
CA THR A 177 24.97 -10.38 2.10
C THR A 177 25.14 -10.07 3.59
N GLU A 178 25.58 -8.86 3.94
CA GLU A 178 25.83 -8.44 5.31
C GLU A 178 24.70 -7.60 5.90
N ARG A 179 24.03 -6.75 5.10
CA ARG A 179 23.07 -5.76 5.61
C ARG A 179 21.94 -5.45 4.65
N ALA A 180 20.75 -5.21 5.19
CA ALA A 180 19.70 -4.44 4.52
C ALA A 180 19.51 -3.08 5.18
N ILE A 181 19.20 -2.07 4.38
CA ILE A 181 19.08 -0.68 4.84
C ILE A 181 17.75 -0.13 4.33
N ALA A 182 16.95 0.39 5.26
CA ALA A 182 15.75 1.14 4.96
C ALA A 182 15.87 2.57 5.49
N GLU A 183 15.54 3.56 4.67
CA GLU A 183 15.59 4.99 5.00
C GLU A 183 14.18 5.55 5.10
N ARG A 184 14.00 6.59 5.92
CA ARG A 184 12.70 7.23 6.12
C ARG A 184 12.12 7.74 4.81
N ASN A 185 10.80 7.65 4.68
CA ASN A 185 10.07 8.29 3.59
C ASN A 185 9.89 9.79 3.91
N PRO A 186 10.47 10.71 3.12
CA PRO A 186 10.37 12.15 3.37
C PRO A 186 8.94 12.68 3.19
N PHE A 187 8.06 11.94 2.51
CA PHE A 187 6.67 12.31 2.29
C PHE A 187 5.69 11.47 3.13
N TYR A 188 6.17 10.83 4.21
CA TYR A 188 5.28 10.08 5.08
C TYR A 188 4.22 10.98 5.72
N TRP A 189 2.98 10.50 5.72
CA TRP A 189 1.78 11.31 5.95
C TRP A 189 1.34 11.37 7.42
N LYS A 190 1.98 10.61 8.32
CA LYS A 190 1.67 10.63 9.75
C LYS A 190 2.54 11.64 10.47
N VAL A 191 1.91 12.39 11.35
CA VAL A 191 2.54 13.34 12.27
C VAL A 191 2.15 12.95 13.68
N ASP A 192 3.01 13.24 14.64
CA ASP A 192 2.67 13.13 16.06
C ASP A 192 1.78 14.31 16.53
N THR A 193 1.49 14.35 17.83
CA THR A 193 0.71 15.43 18.46
C THR A 193 1.43 16.78 18.50
N GLU A 194 2.76 16.79 18.39
CA GLU A 194 3.60 18.00 18.40
C GLU A 194 3.90 18.53 16.99
N GLY A 195 3.47 17.80 15.95
CA GLY A 195 3.66 18.15 14.54
C GLY A 195 4.94 17.57 13.92
N ASN A 196 5.69 16.72 14.63
CA ASN A 196 6.86 16.07 14.05
C ASN A 196 6.42 14.98 13.07
N GLN A 197 7.02 15.00 11.88
CA GLN A 197 6.76 13.99 10.86
C GLN A 197 7.39 12.65 11.25
N LEU A 198 6.56 11.61 11.30
CA LEU A 198 7.01 10.25 11.52
C LEU A 198 7.67 9.69 10.24
N PRO A 199 8.50 8.64 10.33
CA PRO A 199 9.02 8.03 11.55
C PRO A 199 10.08 8.90 12.25
N TYR A 200 10.26 8.72 13.57
CA TYR A 200 11.35 9.37 14.30
C TYR A 200 12.74 8.86 13.89
N MET A 201 12.82 7.61 13.42
CA MET A 201 14.09 6.99 13.02
C MET A 201 14.36 7.25 11.55
N ASP A 202 15.50 7.87 11.25
CA ASP A 202 15.89 8.18 9.87
C ASP A 202 16.26 6.94 9.06
N ARG A 203 16.84 5.93 9.73
CA ARG A 203 17.35 4.73 9.08
C ARG A 203 17.20 3.51 9.97
N ILE A 204 16.83 2.40 9.35
CA ILE A 204 16.83 1.06 9.92
C ILE A 204 17.92 0.27 9.20
N VAL A 205 18.83 -0.34 9.97
CA VAL A 205 19.86 -1.23 9.44
C VAL A 205 19.61 -2.61 10.01
N TYR A 206 19.26 -3.55 9.13
CA TYR A 206 19.18 -4.97 9.47
C TYR A 206 20.54 -5.60 9.18
N GLN A 207 21.15 -6.23 10.18
CA GLN A 207 22.35 -7.04 9.96
C GLN A 207 21.93 -8.46 9.61
N MET A 208 22.40 -8.96 8.46
CA MET A 208 22.17 -10.32 8.03
C MET A 208 23.18 -11.23 8.73
N VAL A 209 22.70 -11.99 9.71
CA VAL A 209 23.51 -12.96 10.46
C VAL A 209 22.94 -14.35 10.19
N ALA A 210 23.72 -15.20 9.54
CA ALA A 210 23.28 -16.54 9.15
C ALA A 210 23.25 -17.52 10.33
N ASP A 211 24.13 -17.33 11.32
CA ASP A 211 24.26 -18.23 12.47
C ASP A 211 23.41 -17.74 13.68
N PRO A 212 22.42 -18.53 14.14
CA PRO A 212 21.59 -18.19 15.29
C PRO A 212 22.37 -17.99 16.60
N GLN A 213 23.49 -18.68 16.79
CA GLN A 213 24.34 -18.52 17.98
C GLN A 213 25.08 -17.18 17.96
N VAL A 214 25.50 -16.72 16.78
CA VAL A 214 26.07 -15.37 16.60
C VAL A 214 25.00 -14.30 16.80
N LEU A 215 23.77 -14.54 16.33
CA LEU A 215 22.62 -13.66 16.58
C LEU A 215 22.36 -13.51 18.10
N LEU A 216 22.34 -14.63 18.83
CA LEU A 216 22.14 -14.64 20.28
C LEU A 216 23.28 -13.91 21.01
N LEU A 217 24.53 -14.15 20.63
CA LEU A 217 25.69 -13.47 21.22
C LEU A 217 25.59 -11.95 21.05
N LYS A 218 25.26 -11.48 19.84
CA LYS A 218 25.08 -10.06 19.54
C LYS A 218 23.92 -9.46 20.35
N ALA A 219 22.79 -10.16 20.43
CA ALA A 219 21.65 -9.74 21.25
C ALA A 219 22.01 -9.64 22.74
N MET A 220 22.80 -10.59 23.28
CA MET A 220 23.30 -10.54 24.68
C MET A 220 24.27 -9.38 24.91
N GLN A 221 25.03 -8.98 23.90
CA GLN A 221 25.95 -7.83 23.94
C GLN A 221 25.23 -6.48 23.76
N GLY A 222 23.91 -6.48 23.57
CA GLY A 222 23.12 -5.28 23.31
C GLY A 222 23.19 -4.78 21.87
N ASP A 223 23.98 -5.42 21.00
CA ASP A 223 24.04 -5.13 19.57
C ASP A 223 22.95 -5.95 18.87
N ARG A 224 21.74 -5.39 18.76
CA ARG A 224 20.60 -6.12 18.19
C ARG A 224 20.71 -6.20 16.66
N PRO A 225 20.85 -7.40 16.05
CA PRO A 225 20.97 -7.54 14.59
C PRO A 225 19.61 -7.41 13.88
N ASP A 226 18.53 -7.65 14.62
CA ASP A 226 17.13 -7.71 14.21
C ASP A 226 16.29 -6.49 14.66
N GLY A 227 16.93 -5.47 15.23
CA GLY A 227 16.30 -4.21 15.64
C GLY A 227 16.87 -3.00 14.90
N PRO A 228 16.15 -1.86 14.87
CA PRO A 228 16.69 -0.63 14.28
C PRO A 228 17.96 -0.21 15.02
N VAL A 229 19.11 -0.36 14.37
CA VAL A 229 20.38 0.20 14.84
C VAL A 229 20.29 1.73 14.73
N HIS A 230 20.06 2.39 15.86
CA HIS A 230 19.94 3.85 15.96
C HIS A 230 21.28 4.52 15.65
N ARG A 231 21.38 5.19 14.50
CA ARG A 231 22.46 6.14 14.22
C ARG A 231 21.85 7.51 13.93
N ASN A 232 21.70 8.33 14.96
CA ASN A 232 21.43 9.75 14.81
C ASN A 232 22.70 10.44 14.29
N THR A 233 22.65 10.95 13.06
CA THR A 233 23.75 11.75 12.45
C THR A 233 23.98 13.10 13.13
N LYS A 234 23.11 13.51 14.08
CA LYS A 234 23.28 14.75 14.85
C LYS A 234 24.21 14.66 16.07
N GLN A 235 24.77 13.49 16.40
CA GLN A 235 25.68 13.33 17.56
C GLN A 235 27.16 13.17 17.21
N GLN A 236 27.59 13.34 15.95
CA GLN A 236 29.01 13.28 15.57
C GLN A 236 29.64 14.64 15.21
N VAL A 237 29.13 15.74 15.75
CA VAL A 237 29.87 17.00 15.78
C VAL A 237 29.98 17.45 17.22
N GLY A 238 30.95 16.88 17.94
CA GLY A 238 31.22 17.27 19.33
C GLY A 238 31.81 16.16 20.18
N ALA A 239 33.02 15.70 19.85
CA ALA A 239 34.03 15.28 20.83
C ALA A 239 35.33 14.97 20.09
N LEU A 240 36.26 15.94 20.19
CA LEU A 240 37.70 15.91 19.90
C LEU A 240 38.12 15.78 18.43
#